data_AF-W1F4H4-F1
#
_entry.id   AF-W1F4H4-F1
#
_cell.length_a   1.000
_cell.length_b   1.000
_cell.length_c   1.000
_cell.angle_alpha   90.00
_cell.angle_beta   90.00
_cell.angle_gamma   90.00
#
_symmetry.space_group_name_H-M   'P 1'
#
loop_
_entity.id
_entity.type
_entity.pdbx_description
1 polymer ?
#
loop_
_entity_poly.entity_id
_entity_poly.type
_entity_poly.pdbx_seq_one_letter_code
_entity_poly.pdbx_strand_id
1 'polypeptide(L)' 'MSSEKLYSPLKVGAITAANRIFMAPLTRLRSIEPGDIPTPLMAEYYRNVPVPV' A
#
# COMPACT_ATOMS: atom_id res chain seq x y z
N MET A 1 -26.67 3.72 -1.06
CA MET A 1 -25.62 4.75 -1.27
C MET A 1 -24.53 4.11 -2.11
N SER A 2 -24.23 4.65 -3.30
CA SER A 2 -23.18 4.08 -4.15
C SER A 2 -21.78 4.57 -3.73
N SER A 3 -20.82 3.67 -3.73
CA SER A 3 -19.40 3.88 -3.41
C SER A 3 -18.57 4.36 -4.61
N GLU A 4 -19.20 4.86 -5.68
CA GLU A 4 -18.53 5.38 -6.90
C GLU A 4 -17.32 6.27 -6.61
N LYS A 5 -17.44 7.17 -5.63
CA LYS A 5 -16.35 8.10 -5.29
C LYS A 5 -15.11 7.37 -4.76
N LEU A 6 -15.28 6.26 -4.05
CA LEU A 6 -14.17 5.50 -3.48
C LEU A 6 -13.29 4.86 -4.56
N TYR A 7 -13.90 4.48 -5.68
CA TYR A 7 -13.22 3.88 -6.83
C TYR A 7 -12.87 4.89 -7.93
N SER A 8 -13.08 6.19 -7.68
CA SER A 8 -12.71 7.26 -8.62
C SER A 8 -11.25 7.68 -8.46
N PRO A 9 -10.57 8.07 -9.55
CA PRO A 9 -9.19 8.57 -9.49
C PRO A 9 -9.01 9.80 -8.59
N LEU A 10 -7.80 9.95 -8.05
CA LEU A 10 -7.41 11.09 -7.21
C LEU A 10 -5.97 11.51 -7.49
N LYS A 11 -5.77 12.79 -7.82
CA LYS A 11 -4.43 13.38 -7.93
C LYS A 11 -3.82 13.59 -6.55
N VAL A 12 -2.63 13.05 -6.30
CA VAL A 12 -1.87 13.15 -5.04
C VAL A 12 -0.47 13.67 -5.36
N GLY A 13 -0.29 14.99 -5.24
CA GLY A 13 0.97 15.64 -5.59
C GLY A 13 1.34 15.42 -7.05
N ALA A 14 2.46 14.72 -7.28
CA ALA A 14 2.99 14.41 -8.61
C ALA A 14 2.37 13.16 -9.27
N ILE A 15 1.65 12.32 -8.52
CA ILE A 15 1.06 11.07 -9.01
C ILE A 15 -0.47 11.15 -9.06
N THR A 16 -1.09 10.26 -9.84
CA THR A 16 -2.55 10.07 -9.85
C THR A 16 -2.85 8.65 -9.41
N ALA A 17 -3.55 8.50 -8.28
CA ALA A 17 -4.01 7.21 -7.77
C ALA A 17 -5.28 6.78 -8.53
N ALA A 18 -5.38 5.50 -8.91
CA ALA A 18 -6.53 4.95 -9.62
C ALA A 18 -7.82 4.93 -8.78
N ASN A 19 -7.70 4.87 -7.46
CA ASN A 19 -8.82 4.89 -6.52
C ASN A 19 -8.42 5.59 -5.21
N ARG A 20 -9.36 5.71 -4.27
CA ARG A 20 -9.19 6.38 -2.98
C ARG A 20 -9.00 5.42 -1.81
N ILE A 21 -8.66 4.16 -2.08
CA ILE A 21 -8.41 3.12 -1.09
C ILE A 21 -6.90 3.00 -0.90
N PHE A 22 -6.41 3.45 0.25
CA PHE A 22 -4.99 3.46 0.57
C PHE A 22 -4.66 2.45 1.67
N MET A 23 -3.48 1.85 1.59
CA MET A 23 -2.92 1.08 2.68
C MET A 23 -2.30 2.02 3.70
N ALA A 24 -2.80 2.00 4.93
CA ALA A 24 -2.18 2.74 6.03
C ALA A 24 -0.78 2.18 6.35
N PRO A 25 0.14 3.00 6.91
CA PRO A 25 1.41 2.49 7.41
C PRO A 25 1.17 1.61 8.64
N LEU A 26 1.60 0.34 8.56
CA LEU A 26 1.40 -0.65 9.62
C LEU A 26 2.73 -1.29 9.99
N THR A 27 3.14 -1.17 11.26
CA THR A 27 4.30 -1.88 11.79
C THR A 27 3.98 -3.36 11.94
N ARG A 28 4.78 -4.23 11.30
CA ARG A 28 4.55 -5.68 11.30
C ARG A 28 5.58 -6.51 12.07
N LEU A 29 6.70 -5.91 12.49
CA LEU A 29 7.78 -6.57 13.26
C LEU A 29 8.26 -7.88 12.62
N ARG A 30 8.52 -7.86 11.30
CA ARG A 30 8.93 -9.04 10.50
C ARG A 30 10.25 -8.84 9.74
N SER A 31 11.06 -7.88 10.19
CA SER A 31 12.42 -7.69 9.68
C SER A 31 13.35 -8.76 10.23
N ILE A 32 14.45 -9.04 9.53
CA ILE A 32 15.53 -9.90 10.06
C ILE A 32 16.41 -9.10 11.01
N GLU A 33 16.80 -9.73 12.12
CA GLU A 33 17.79 -9.22 13.08
C GLU A 33 19.06 -10.07 13.05
N PRO A 34 20.25 -9.46 13.29
CA PRO A 34 20.49 -8.02 13.44
C PRO A 34 20.48 -7.27 12.09
N GLY A 35 20.09 -5.99 12.11
CA GLY A 35 20.24 -5.08 10.95
C GLY A 35 18.94 -4.62 10.28
N ASP A 36 17.77 -4.92 10.85
CA ASP A 36 16.46 -4.41 10.41
C ASP A 36 16.18 -4.62 8.90
N ILE A 37 16.62 -5.76 8.37
CA ILE A 37 16.64 -6.01 6.94
C ILE A 37 15.24 -6.49 6.47
N PRO A 38 14.65 -5.86 5.43
CA PRO A 38 13.42 -6.35 4.83
C PRO A 38 13.56 -7.76 4.27
N THR A 39 12.53 -8.58 4.46
CA THR A 39 12.53 -9.98 4.02
C THR A 39 11.79 -10.17 2.69
N PRO A 40 12.05 -11.26 1.93
CA PRO A 40 11.26 -11.61 0.75
C PRO A 40 9.75 -11.71 1.05
N LEU A 41 9.38 -12.16 2.25
CA LEU A 41 8.00 -12.20 2.73
C LEU A 41 7.35 -10.81 2.78
N MET A 42 8.09 -9.77 3.16
CA MET A 42 7.59 -8.39 3.16
C MET A 42 7.32 -7.90 1.73
N ALA A 43 8.16 -8.27 0.78
CA ALA A 43 7.95 -7.92 -0.64
C ALA A 43 6.70 -8.61 -1.20
N GLU A 44 6.51 -9.90 -0.91
CA GLU A 44 5.29 -10.62 -1.29
C GLU A 44 4.05 -10.02 -0.63
N TYR A 45 4.15 -9.65 0.65
CA TYR A 45 3.07 -8.99 1.38
C TYR A 45 2.62 -7.70 0.67
N TYR A 46 3.54 -6.79 0.34
CA TYR A 46 3.19 -5.54 -0.35
C TYR A 46 2.73 -5.75 -1.80
N ARG A 47 3.19 -6.80 -2.48
CA ARG A 47 2.68 -7.18 -3.81
C ARG A 47 1.21 -7.60 -3.77
N ASN A 48 0.80 -8.29 -2.71
CA ASN A 48 -0.57 -8.80 -2.57
C ASN A 48 -1.55 -7.72 -2.08
N VAL A 49 -1.06 -6.59 -1.57
CA VAL A 49 -1.94 -5.46 -1.27
C VAL A 49 -2.27 -4.73 -2.58
N PRO A 50 -3.54 -4.43 -2.85
CA PRO A 50 -3.91 -3.60 -3.99
C PRO A 50 -3.32 -2.20 -3.80
N VAL A 51 -2.21 -1.92 -4.49
CA VAL A 51 -1.63 -0.58 -4.51
C VAL A 51 -2.38 0.24 -5.57
N PRO A 52 -2.80 1.48 -5.27
CA PRO A 52 -3.34 2.39 -6.28
C PRO A 52 -2.18 2.89 -7.15
N VAL A 53 -1.71 2.05 -8.07
CA VAL A 53 -0.87 2.48 -9.19
C VAL A 53 -1.74 2.99 -10.34
#